data_AF-A0A947AAX5-F1
#
_entry.id   AF-A0A947AAX5-F1
#
_cell.length_a   1.000
_cell.length_b   1.000
_cell.length_c   1.000
_cell.angle_alpha   90.00
_cell.angle_beta   90.00
_cell.angle_gamma   90.00
#
_symmetry.space_group_name_H-M   'P 1'
#
loop_
_entity.id
_entity.type
_entity.pdbx_description
1 polymer ?
#
loop_
_entity_poly.entity_id
_entity_poly.type
_entity_poly.pdbx_seq_one_letter_code
_entity_poly.pdbx_strand_id
1 'polypeptide(L)'
;AVGIYTTGPWIGGMASLALTNSVVMPLTNYSWRMTFVCYGVMTFVFAGLWWGFTREADTGAPTERFNVLAMLADLFKVRSVRLILLSGLLAFGIMHGYFAWLPKILENTGMSPAKAGIASALPFLTSIPSVLIFPRFVQPHYRGWLIGLMALLAGLSIIWVVIMQWPAVPGLLLFGLSGPCLMPLLVLSLMETPEVASKYLGSATGVFFCVAEVGGFLGPFVVGYLVDVFGTFASGGLFLCGLGVAIFGLMFLLQTTSN
;
A
#
# COMPACT_ATOMS: atom_id res chain seq x y z
N ALA A 1 -9.16 -16.46 3.55
CA ALA A 1 -8.05 -16.59 2.58
C ALA A 1 -7.32 -15.26 2.35
N VAL A 2 -7.99 -14.21 1.84
CA VAL A 2 -7.35 -12.92 1.47
C VAL A 2 -6.51 -12.30 2.59
N GLY A 3 -7.03 -12.25 3.83
CA GLY A 3 -6.26 -11.68 4.96
C GLY A 3 -4.99 -12.46 5.35
N ILE A 4 -4.94 -13.78 5.11
CA ILE A 4 -3.73 -14.61 5.34
C ILE A 4 -2.76 -14.47 4.15
N TYR A 5 -3.29 -14.32 2.94
CA TYR A 5 -2.49 -14.03 1.76
C TYR A 5 -1.74 -12.68 1.90
N THR A 6 -2.40 -11.67 2.47
CA THR A 6 -1.79 -10.34 2.66
C THR A 6 -0.75 -10.28 3.78
N THR A 7 -0.72 -11.22 4.74
CA THR A 7 0.28 -11.19 5.83
C THR A 7 1.68 -11.59 5.35
N GLY A 8 1.80 -12.47 4.35
CA GLY A 8 3.08 -12.92 3.80
C GLY A 8 3.96 -11.77 3.30
N PRO A 9 3.48 -10.95 2.33
CA PRO A 9 4.21 -9.78 1.85
C PRO A 9 4.58 -8.79 2.97
N TRP A 10 3.73 -8.66 3.99
CA TRP A 10 3.94 -7.71 5.08
C TRP A 10 4.99 -8.18 6.08
N ILE A 11 4.99 -9.46 6.41
CA ILE A 11 6.06 -10.07 7.21
C ILE A 11 7.39 -9.98 6.46
N GLY A 12 7.37 -10.24 5.14
CA GLY A 12 8.53 -10.08 4.28
C GLY A 12 9.08 -8.65 4.28
N GLY A 13 8.21 -7.65 4.11
CA GLY A 13 8.57 -6.23 4.15
C GLY A 13 9.08 -5.76 5.52
N MET A 14 8.44 -6.21 6.60
CA MET A 14 8.89 -5.93 7.97
C MET A 14 10.27 -6.52 8.23
N ALA A 15 10.48 -7.79 7.84
CA ALA A 15 11.76 -8.47 7.99
C ALA A 15 12.85 -7.84 7.12
N SER A 16 12.55 -7.47 5.87
CA SER A 16 13.54 -6.82 5.00
C SER A 16 13.95 -5.46 5.56
N LEU A 17 13.01 -4.61 5.96
CA LEU A 17 13.33 -3.28 6.51
C LEU A 17 14.15 -3.37 7.80
N ALA A 18 13.80 -4.30 8.70
CA ALA A 18 14.51 -4.47 9.96
C ALA A 18 15.89 -5.11 9.78
N LEU A 19 16.01 -6.15 8.95
CA LEU A 19 17.20 -7.01 8.88
C LEU A 19 18.22 -6.60 7.81
N THR A 20 17.82 -5.87 6.76
CA THR A 20 18.75 -5.53 5.65
C THR A 20 19.98 -4.80 6.18
N ASN A 21 19.79 -3.68 6.88
CA ASN A 21 20.90 -2.87 7.36
C ASN A 21 21.53 -3.38 8.67
N SER A 22 20.78 -4.13 9.47
CA SER A 22 21.25 -4.61 10.78
C SER A 22 21.96 -5.95 10.73
N VAL A 23 21.63 -6.80 9.74
CA VAL A 23 22.14 -8.19 9.66
C VAL A 23 22.73 -8.47 8.27
N VAL A 24 21.95 -8.31 7.20
CA VAL A 24 22.37 -8.76 5.86
C VAL A 24 23.56 -7.95 5.34
N MET A 25 23.50 -6.62 5.42
CA MET A 25 24.58 -5.72 5.00
C MET A 25 25.88 -6.00 5.77
N PRO A 26 25.90 -6.12 7.11
CA PRO A 26 27.11 -6.57 7.83
C PRO A 26 27.65 -7.93 7.35
N LEU A 27 26.80 -8.93 7.13
CA LEU A 27 27.21 -10.27 6.66
C LEU A 27 27.80 -10.24 5.25
N THR A 28 27.42 -9.26 4.43
CA THR A 28 27.90 -9.09 3.06
C THR A 28 29.03 -8.07 2.95
N ASN A 29 29.66 -7.67 4.07
CA ASN A 29 30.67 -6.61 4.14
C ASN A 29 30.18 -5.29 3.50
N TYR A 30 28.91 -4.96 3.72
CA TYR A 30 28.22 -3.79 3.21
C TYR A 30 28.17 -3.70 1.67
N SER A 31 28.37 -4.82 0.97
CA SER A 31 28.24 -4.88 -0.49
C SER A 31 26.79 -5.04 -0.91
N TRP A 32 26.20 -3.98 -1.49
CA TRP A 32 24.84 -4.01 -2.03
C TRP A 32 24.64 -5.13 -3.07
N ARG A 33 25.68 -5.45 -3.86
CA ARG A 33 25.66 -6.54 -4.85
C ARG A 33 25.47 -7.89 -4.18
N MET A 34 26.26 -8.16 -3.14
CA MET A 34 26.16 -9.43 -2.39
C MET A 34 24.85 -9.51 -1.60
N THR A 35 24.36 -8.39 -1.09
CA THR A 35 23.03 -8.31 -0.46
C THR A 35 21.92 -8.72 -1.44
N PHE A 36 21.94 -8.24 -2.69
CA PHE A 36 20.99 -8.71 -3.71
C PHE A 36 21.15 -10.19 -4.04
N VAL A 37 22.39 -10.71 -4.08
CA VAL A 37 22.62 -12.16 -4.27
C VAL A 37 21.98 -12.96 -3.14
N CYS A 38 22.14 -12.55 -1.88
CA CYS A 38 21.50 -13.21 -0.73
C CYS A 38 19.97 -13.26 -0.87
N TYR A 39 19.33 -12.14 -1.23
CA TYR A 39 17.89 -12.11 -1.47
C TYR A 39 17.48 -12.97 -2.67
N GLY A 40 18.24 -12.94 -3.76
CA GLY A 40 17.98 -13.75 -4.95
C GLY A 40 18.03 -15.25 -4.66
N VAL A 41 19.04 -15.71 -3.90
CA VAL A 41 19.14 -17.11 -3.46
C VAL A 41 17.91 -17.50 -2.63
N MET A 42 17.49 -16.65 -1.69
CA MET A 42 16.29 -16.88 -0.90
C MET A 42 15.03 -16.99 -1.77
N THR A 43 14.89 -16.14 -2.78
CA THR A 43 13.79 -16.21 -3.76
C THR A 43 13.82 -17.53 -4.55
N PHE A 44 14.98 -18.00 -5.01
CA PHE A 44 15.09 -19.29 -5.70
C PHE A 44 14.75 -20.47 -4.79
N VAL A 45 15.11 -20.42 -3.51
CA VAL A 45 14.71 -21.44 -2.53
C VAL A 45 13.19 -21.48 -2.41
N PHE A 46 12.53 -20.33 -2.23
CA PHE A 46 11.07 -20.28 -2.17
C PHE A 46 10.40 -20.72 -3.48
N ALA A 47 10.96 -20.37 -4.64
CA ALA A 47 10.47 -20.82 -5.93
C ALA A 47 10.59 -22.35 -6.08
N GLY A 48 11.69 -22.95 -5.62
CA GLY A 48 11.87 -24.40 -5.61
C GLY A 48 10.90 -25.12 -4.67
N LEU A 49 10.66 -24.56 -3.48
CA LEU A 49 9.64 -25.07 -2.56
C LEU A 49 8.24 -24.99 -3.18
N TRP A 50 7.89 -23.85 -3.78
CA TRP A 50 6.62 -23.67 -4.47
C TRP A 50 6.46 -24.69 -5.61
N TRP A 51 7.48 -24.89 -6.43
CA TRP A 51 7.46 -25.90 -7.50
C TRP A 51 7.25 -27.33 -6.96
N GLY A 52 7.87 -27.68 -5.83
CA GLY A 52 7.74 -29.01 -5.24
C GLY A 52 6.39 -29.27 -4.55
N PHE A 53 5.75 -28.24 -4.00
CA PHE A 53 4.49 -28.37 -3.23
C PHE A 53 3.23 -28.04 -4.01
N THR A 54 3.33 -27.30 -5.11
CA THR A 54 2.16 -26.96 -5.90
C THR A 54 1.63 -28.17 -6.65
N ARG A 55 0.30 -28.25 -6.72
CA ARG A 55 -0.41 -29.20 -7.55
C ARG A 55 -1.19 -28.40 -8.57
N GLU A 56 -1.18 -28.84 -9.82
CA GLU A 56 -2.02 -28.26 -10.85
C GLU A 56 -3.48 -28.34 -10.41
N ALA A 57 -4.17 -27.21 -10.47
CA ALA A 57 -5.61 -27.19 -10.32
C ALA A 57 -6.21 -27.51 -11.68
N ASP A 58 -7.06 -28.54 -11.76
CA ASP A 58 -7.87 -28.81 -12.96
C ASP A 58 -8.85 -27.65 -13.16
N THR A 59 -8.43 -26.63 -13.90
CA THR A 59 -9.31 -25.56 -14.36
C THR A 59 -9.97 -26.01 -15.66
N GLY A 60 -10.84 -27.01 -15.60
CA GLY A 60 -11.64 -27.49 -16.74
C GLY A 60 -12.64 -26.46 -17.29
N ALA A 61 -12.49 -25.18 -16.94
CA ALA A 61 -13.31 -24.09 -17.41
C ALA A 61 -12.81 -23.62 -18.79
N PRO A 62 -13.66 -23.55 -19.81
CA PRO A 62 -13.28 -22.98 -21.09
C PRO A 62 -12.84 -21.53 -20.90
N THR A 63 -11.67 -21.17 -21.44
CA THR A 63 -11.22 -19.77 -21.52
C THR A 63 -12.15 -19.02 -22.46
N GLU A 64 -13.16 -18.33 -21.92
CA GLU A 64 -13.96 -17.40 -22.72
C GLU A 64 -13.06 -16.29 -23.28
N ARG A 65 -13.26 -15.95 -24.56
CA ARG A 65 -12.58 -14.79 -25.17
C ARG A 65 -13.10 -13.51 -24.51
N PHE A 66 -12.35 -13.06 -23.52
CA PHE A 66 -12.67 -11.88 -22.73
C PHE A 66 -12.08 -10.61 -23.37
N ASN A 67 -12.91 -9.59 -23.59
CA ASN A 67 -12.45 -8.29 -24.09
C ASN A 67 -12.20 -7.32 -22.92
N VAL A 68 -10.93 -7.21 -22.51
CA VAL A 68 -10.48 -6.34 -21.42
C VAL A 68 -10.83 -4.87 -21.67
N LEU A 69 -10.69 -4.39 -22.90
CA LEU A 69 -10.95 -2.98 -23.25
C LEU A 69 -12.44 -2.64 -23.13
N ALA A 70 -13.32 -3.56 -23.53
CA ALA A 70 -14.76 -3.38 -23.37
C ALA A 70 -15.16 -3.35 -21.90
N MET A 71 -14.64 -4.28 -21.07
CA MET A 71 -14.89 -4.26 -19.62
C MET A 71 -14.37 -2.97 -18.99
N LEU A 72 -13.17 -2.52 -19.35
CA LEU A 72 -12.61 -1.25 -18.89
C LEU A 72 -13.56 -0.10 -19.23
N ALA A 73 -14.00 0.01 -20.48
CA ALA A 73 -14.93 1.05 -20.91
C ALA A 73 -16.23 1.01 -20.08
N ASP A 74 -16.75 -0.16 -19.78
CA ASP A 74 -17.97 -0.32 -18.97
C ASP A 74 -17.76 0.05 -17.50
N LEU A 75 -16.65 -0.39 -16.89
CA LEU A 75 -16.27 -0.03 -15.52
C LEU A 75 -16.09 1.49 -15.36
N PHE A 76 -15.45 2.15 -16.34
CA PHE A 76 -15.23 3.59 -16.30
C PHE A 76 -16.51 4.42 -16.51
N LYS A 77 -17.61 3.85 -17.06
CA LYS A 77 -18.92 4.53 -17.09
C LYS A 77 -19.49 4.72 -15.69
N VAL A 78 -19.22 3.79 -14.78
CA VAL A 78 -19.74 3.82 -13.41
C VAL A 78 -18.98 4.86 -12.59
N ARG A 79 -19.71 5.85 -12.05
CA ARG A 79 -19.11 6.93 -11.25
C ARG A 79 -18.42 6.39 -10.00
N SER A 80 -19.06 5.47 -9.28
CA SER A 80 -18.51 4.87 -8.06
C SER A 80 -17.18 4.16 -8.32
N VAL A 81 -17.08 3.41 -9.42
CA VAL A 81 -15.83 2.75 -9.83
C VAL A 81 -14.74 3.79 -10.10
N ARG A 82 -15.04 4.86 -10.83
CA ARG A 82 -14.05 5.94 -11.07
C ARG A 82 -13.52 6.56 -9.78
N LEU A 83 -14.41 6.83 -8.81
CA LEU A 83 -14.01 7.36 -7.51
C LEU A 83 -13.12 6.38 -6.75
N ILE A 84 -13.47 5.10 -6.74
CA ILE A 84 -12.68 4.04 -6.08
C ILE A 84 -11.31 3.85 -6.75
N LEU A 85 -11.25 3.84 -8.09
CA LEU A 85 -9.99 3.72 -8.83
C LEU A 85 -9.08 4.92 -8.59
N LEU A 86 -9.63 6.14 -8.60
CA LEU A 86 -8.87 7.34 -8.29
C LEU A 86 -8.37 7.32 -6.84
N SER A 87 -9.20 6.91 -5.88
CA SER A 87 -8.76 6.72 -4.49
C SER A 87 -7.69 5.63 -4.35
N GLY A 88 -7.76 4.56 -5.14
CA GLY A 88 -6.72 3.52 -5.22
C GLY A 88 -5.38 4.07 -5.67
N LEU A 89 -5.37 4.86 -6.76
CA LEU A 89 -4.19 5.59 -7.24
C LEU A 89 -3.58 6.46 -6.15
N LEU A 90 -4.39 7.30 -5.50
CA LEU A 90 -3.89 8.19 -4.45
C LEU A 90 -3.40 7.39 -3.22
N ALA A 91 -4.09 6.32 -2.83
CA ALA A 91 -3.69 5.47 -1.70
C ALA A 91 -2.36 4.75 -1.95
N PHE A 92 -2.13 4.27 -3.17
CA PHE A 92 -0.86 3.67 -3.56
C PHE A 92 0.26 4.71 -3.60
N GLY A 93 -0.05 5.94 -4.03
CA GLY A 93 0.86 7.08 -3.93
C GLY A 93 1.28 7.37 -2.48
N ILE A 94 0.34 7.38 -1.54
CA ILE A 94 0.63 7.51 -0.10
C ILE A 94 1.53 6.37 0.38
N MET A 95 1.12 5.13 0.11
CA MET A 95 1.80 3.93 0.64
C MET A 95 3.23 3.81 0.12
N HIS A 96 3.41 3.80 -1.20
CA HIS A 96 4.73 3.67 -1.81
C HIS A 96 5.57 4.92 -1.57
N GLY A 97 4.97 6.11 -1.73
CA GLY A 97 5.65 7.38 -1.52
C GLY A 97 6.20 7.51 -0.09
N TYR A 98 5.46 7.06 0.91
CA TYR A 98 5.95 7.08 2.28
C TYR A 98 7.02 6.01 2.51
N PHE A 99 6.76 4.73 2.21
CA PHE A 99 7.70 3.64 2.51
C PHE A 99 9.01 3.73 1.71
N ALA A 100 9.00 4.26 0.49
CA ALA A 100 10.20 4.44 -0.31
C ALA A 100 11.20 5.42 0.35
N TRP A 101 10.68 6.43 1.05
CA TRP A 101 11.50 7.48 1.66
C TRP A 101 11.62 7.36 3.18
N LEU A 102 10.80 6.53 3.83
CA LEU A 102 10.72 6.45 5.29
C LEU A 102 12.06 6.20 6.00
N PRO A 103 12.91 5.23 5.57
CA PRO A 103 14.23 5.08 6.18
C PRO A 103 15.06 6.35 6.07
N LYS A 104 15.00 7.04 4.92
CA LYS A 104 15.76 8.27 4.69
C LYS A 104 15.22 9.46 5.48
N ILE A 105 13.90 9.57 5.64
CA ILE A 105 13.24 10.55 6.51
C ILE A 105 13.78 10.39 7.94
N LEU A 106 13.88 9.16 8.43
CA LEU A 106 14.36 8.84 9.78
C LEU A 106 15.88 9.01 9.92
N GLU A 107 16.67 8.69 8.90
CA GLU A 107 18.11 9.02 8.89
C GLU A 107 18.33 10.53 8.96
N ASN A 108 17.48 11.33 8.30
CA ASN A 108 17.56 12.79 8.33
C ASN A 108 17.31 13.38 9.72
N THR A 109 16.76 12.61 10.67
CA THR A 109 16.62 12.99 12.08
C THR A 109 17.82 12.58 12.94
N GLY A 110 18.87 12.02 12.32
CA GLY A 110 20.10 11.57 13.00
C GLY A 110 20.10 10.08 13.37
N MET A 111 19.10 9.29 12.97
CA MET A 111 19.15 7.83 13.17
C MET A 111 20.23 7.20 12.29
N SER A 112 20.91 6.16 12.80
CA SER A 112 21.75 5.32 11.97
C SER A 112 20.90 4.50 10.98
N PRO A 113 21.44 4.04 9.84
CA PRO A 113 20.70 3.24 8.87
C PRO A 113 20.02 2.00 9.48
N ALA A 114 20.68 1.34 10.43
CA ALA A 114 20.09 0.20 11.16
C ALA A 114 18.89 0.61 12.02
N LYS A 115 18.99 1.72 12.77
CA LYS A 115 17.89 2.24 13.58
C LYS A 115 16.72 2.71 12.72
N ALA A 116 17.01 3.41 11.63
CA ALA A 116 16.02 3.87 10.67
C ALA A 116 15.29 2.69 9.99
N GLY A 117 16.01 1.63 9.62
CA GLY A 117 15.41 0.40 9.09
C GLY A 117 14.46 -0.29 10.09
N ILE A 118 14.90 -0.46 11.34
CA ILE A 118 14.06 -1.03 12.41
C ILE A 118 12.83 -0.15 12.68
N ALA A 119 13.01 1.16 12.78
CA ALA A 119 11.90 2.09 12.98
C ALA A 119 10.91 2.09 11.80
N SER A 120 11.40 1.97 10.56
CA SER A 120 10.55 1.83 9.36
C SER A 120 9.73 0.54 9.36
N ALA A 121 10.12 -0.47 10.14
CA ALA A 121 9.37 -1.70 10.31
C ALA A 121 8.25 -1.58 11.37
N LEU A 122 8.27 -0.57 12.25
CA LEU A 122 7.26 -0.39 13.30
C LEU A 122 5.82 -0.26 12.81
N PRO A 123 5.52 0.44 11.68
CA PRO A 123 4.15 0.51 11.18
C PRO A 123 3.51 -0.87 11.01
N PHE A 124 4.27 -1.88 10.59
CA PHE A 124 3.75 -3.23 10.36
C PHE A 124 3.15 -3.88 11.62
N LEU A 125 3.61 -3.49 12.82
CA LEU A 125 3.08 -3.98 14.10
C LEU A 125 1.59 -3.64 14.27
N THR A 126 1.19 -2.43 13.87
CA THR A 126 -0.22 -2.02 13.90
C THR A 126 -0.92 -2.31 12.58
N SER A 127 -0.22 -2.35 11.44
CA SER A 127 -0.84 -2.67 10.16
C SER A 127 -1.49 -4.04 10.17
N ILE A 128 -0.73 -5.09 10.52
CA ILE A 128 -1.19 -6.47 10.43
C ILE A 128 -2.54 -6.67 11.13
N PRO A 129 -2.71 -6.32 12.42
CA PRO A 129 -4.01 -6.45 13.07
C PRO A 129 -5.08 -5.55 12.44
N SER A 130 -4.72 -4.33 12.03
CA SER A 130 -5.68 -3.37 11.46
C SER A 130 -6.32 -3.86 10.17
N VAL A 131 -5.52 -4.40 9.24
CA VAL A 131 -6.03 -4.96 7.99
C VAL A 131 -6.81 -6.26 8.18
N LEU A 132 -6.55 -7.00 9.26
CA LEU A 132 -7.36 -8.18 9.59
C LEU A 132 -8.69 -7.81 10.26
N ILE A 133 -8.76 -6.69 10.97
CA ILE A 133 -9.92 -6.28 11.76
C ILE A 133 -10.84 -5.33 10.97
N PHE A 134 -10.37 -4.15 10.58
CA PHE A 134 -11.25 -3.09 10.06
C PHE A 134 -12.08 -3.51 8.83
N PRO A 135 -11.50 -4.15 7.79
CA PRO A 135 -12.27 -4.53 6.61
C PRO A 135 -13.38 -5.56 6.88
N ARG A 136 -13.28 -6.33 7.98
CA ARG A 136 -14.25 -7.38 8.33
C ARG A 136 -15.44 -6.85 9.12
N PHE A 137 -15.23 -5.84 9.96
CA PHE A 137 -16.25 -5.36 10.89
C PHE A 137 -16.94 -4.07 10.43
N VAL A 138 -16.41 -3.38 9.41
CA VAL A 138 -17.06 -2.20 8.85
C VAL A 138 -18.25 -2.60 7.96
N GLN A 139 -19.44 -2.08 8.28
CA GLN A 139 -20.61 -2.27 7.44
C GLN A 139 -20.45 -1.49 6.11
N PRO A 140 -21.02 -1.98 4.98
CA PRO A 140 -20.87 -1.34 3.66
C PRO A 140 -21.18 0.16 3.64
N HIS A 141 -22.25 0.59 4.31
CA HIS A 141 -22.68 1.99 4.36
C HIS A 141 -21.64 2.93 5.02
N TYR A 142 -20.84 2.44 5.98
CA TYR A 142 -19.81 3.24 6.65
C TYR A 142 -18.44 3.19 5.97
N ARG A 143 -18.28 2.40 4.90
CA ARG A 143 -16.95 2.12 4.35
C ARG A 143 -16.30 3.35 3.70
N GLY A 144 -17.06 4.17 2.98
CA GLY A 144 -16.55 5.43 2.42
C GLY A 144 -15.99 6.34 3.51
N TRP A 145 -16.77 6.58 4.57
CA TRP A 145 -16.36 7.37 5.75
C TRP A 145 -15.08 6.82 6.38
N LEU A 146 -15.01 5.50 6.58
CA LEU A 146 -13.84 4.87 7.17
C LEU A 146 -12.60 5.03 6.27
N ILE A 147 -12.72 4.83 4.96
CA ILE A 147 -11.62 5.03 4.01
C ILE A 147 -11.12 6.48 4.08
N GLY A 148 -12.04 7.45 4.04
CA GLY A 148 -11.68 8.86 4.16
C GLY A 148 -10.96 9.17 5.47
N LEU A 149 -11.50 8.69 6.60
CA LEU A 149 -10.88 8.88 7.91
C LEU A 149 -9.48 8.25 7.99
N MET A 150 -9.31 7.03 7.49
CA MET A 150 -8.02 6.36 7.46
C MET A 150 -7.01 7.09 6.57
N ALA A 151 -7.47 7.70 5.46
CA ALA A 151 -6.60 8.49 4.60
C ALA A 151 -6.13 9.79 5.28
N LEU A 152 -7.01 10.46 6.02
CA LEU A 152 -6.65 11.63 6.83
C LEU A 152 -5.67 11.27 7.95
N LEU A 153 -5.94 10.19 8.69
CA LEU A 153 -5.05 9.71 9.75
C LEU A 153 -3.67 9.32 9.20
N ALA A 154 -3.62 8.68 8.02
CA ALA A 154 -2.37 8.38 7.33
C ALA A 154 -1.62 9.68 6.99
N GLY A 155 -2.26 10.66 6.38
CA GLY A 155 -1.66 11.96 6.07
C GLY A 155 -1.12 12.68 7.31
N LEU A 156 -1.93 12.76 8.37
CA LEU A 156 -1.54 13.38 9.65
C LEU A 156 -0.35 12.65 10.31
N SER A 157 -0.34 11.33 10.23
CA SER A 157 0.77 10.52 10.77
C SER A 157 2.08 10.73 10.01
N ILE A 158 2.03 10.92 8.68
CA ILE A 158 3.20 11.29 7.88
C ILE A 158 3.71 12.67 8.30
N ILE A 159 2.82 13.65 8.44
CA ILE A 159 3.18 15.00 8.91
C ILE A 159 3.81 14.96 10.30
N TRP A 160 3.26 14.14 11.20
CA TRP A 160 3.84 13.93 12.53
C TRP A 160 5.29 13.44 12.44
N VAL A 161 5.55 12.40 11.65
CA VAL A 161 6.89 11.82 11.51
C VAL A 161 7.88 12.80 10.87
N VAL A 162 7.43 13.53 9.85
CA VAL A 162 8.32 14.43 9.09
C VAL A 162 8.60 15.75 9.83
N ILE A 163 7.63 16.32 10.55
CA ILE A 163 7.76 17.65 11.14
C ILE A 163 8.12 17.62 12.63
N MET A 164 7.53 16.73 13.42
CA MET A 164 7.65 16.81 14.88
C MET A 164 9.03 16.38 15.41
N GLN A 165 9.82 15.67 14.60
CA GLN A 165 11.23 15.29 14.82
C GLN A 165 11.53 14.47 16.11
N TRP A 166 10.69 14.43 17.15
CA TRP A 166 10.71 13.45 18.24
C TRP A 166 9.44 13.50 19.13
N PRO A 167 8.81 12.36 19.51
CA PRO A 167 9.07 10.98 19.05
C PRO A 167 8.29 10.61 17.78
N ALA A 168 8.97 9.94 16.86
CA ALA A 168 8.37 9.45 15.61
C ALA A 168 7.46 8.22 15.81
N VAL A 169 7.68 7.43 16.89
CA VAL A 169 7.00 6.15 17.13
C VAL A 169 5.46 6.26 17.10
N PRO A 170 4.81 7.23 17.79
CA PRO A 170 3.36 7.38 17.70
C PRO A 170 2.87 7.61 16.27
N GLY A 171 3.58 8.43 15.48
CA GLY A 171 3.25 8.64 14.07
C GLY A 171 3.43 7.39 13.22
N LEU A 172 4.49 6.61 13.45
CA LEU A 172 4.72 5.34 12.74
C LEU A 172 3.62 4.31 13.03
N LEU A 173 3.23 4.16 14.30
CA LEU A 173 2.17 3.24 14.71
C LEU A 173 0.78 3.71 14.23
N LEU A 174 0.53 5.02 14.24
CA LEU A 174 -0.70 5.61 13.71
C LEU A 174 -0.81 5.44 12.19
N PHE A 175 0.30 5.62 11.46
CA PHE A 175 0.35 5.31 10.03
C PHE A 175 0.01 3.84 9.80
N GLY A 176 0.65 2.94 10.57
CA GLY A 176 0.41 1.52 10.48
C GLY A 176 -1.06 1.12 10.72
N LEU A 177 -1.73 1.77 11.67
CA LEU A 177 -3.16 1.56 11.98
C LEU A 177 -4.10 1.99 10.82
N SER A 178 -3.65 2.93 9.99
CA SER A 178 -4.53 3.68 9.07
C SER A 178 -4.21 3.43 7.59
N GLY A 179 -3.09 3.94 7.07
CA GLY A 179 -2.74 3.90 5.64
C GLY A 179 -2.86 2.51 4.99
N PRO A 180 -2.31 1.45 5.61
CA PRO A 180 -2.38 0.10 5.08
C PRO A 180 -3.81 -0.48 4.97
N CYS A 181 -4.78 0.06 5.71
CA CYS A 181 -6.19 -0.34 5.60
C CYS A 181 -6.88 0.17 4.33
N LEU A 182 -6.32 1.19 3.66
CA LEU A 182 -6.95 1.79 2.48
C LEU A 182 -7.14 0.77 1.35
N MET A 183 -6.13 -0.05 1.07
CA MET A 183 -6.17 -1.01 -0.03
C MET A 183 -7.28 -2.08 0.11
N PRO A 184 -7.36 -2.87 1.19
CA PRO A 184 -8.43 -3.85 1.33
C PRO A 184 -9.81 -3.21 1.40
N LEU A 185 -9.96 -2.04 2.02
CA LEU A 185 -11.24 -1.33 2.06
C LEU A 185 -11.68 -0.86 0.67
N LEU A 186 -10.77 -0.30 -0.14
CA LEU A 186 -11.07 0.14 -1.50
C LEU A 186 -11.41 -1.04 -2.42
N VAL A 187 -10.69 -2.16 -2.31
CA VAL A 187 -11.00 -3.37 -3.07
C VAL A 187 -12.38 -3.92 -2.67
N LEU A 188 -12.71 -3.96 -1.38
CA LEU A 188 -14.05 -4.37 -0.95
C LEU A 188 -15.15 -3.44 -1.49
N SER A 189 -14.93 -2.12 -1.46
CA SER A 189 -15.86 -1.16 -2.07
C SER A 189 -16.06 -1.40 -3.56
N LEU A 190 -15.00 -1.75 -4.28
CA LEU A 190 -15.08 -2.08 -5.71
C LEU A 190 -15.91 -3.35 -5.93
N MET A 191 -15.65 -4.38 -5.14
CA MET A 191 -16.31 -5.69 -5.26
C MET A 191 -17.81 -5.64 -4.88
N GLU A 192 -18.21 -4.71 -4.03
CA GLU A 192 -19.61 -4.52 -3.63
C GLU A 192 -20.38 -3.55 -4.53
N THR A 193 -19.73 -2.96 -5.54
CA THR A 193 -20.40 -2.10 -6.51
C THR A 193 -21.31 -2.95 -7.40
N PRO A 194 -22.64 -2.74 -7.43
CA PRO A 194 -23.59 -3.62 -8.11
C PRO A 194 -23.32 -3.84 -9.60
N GLU A 195 -22.76 -2.83 -10.26
CA GLU A 195 -22.41 -2.85 -11.68
C GLU A 195 -21.18 -3.73 -11.97
N VAL A 196 -20.42 -4.10 -10.95
CA VAL A 196 -19.28 -5.02 -11.04
C VAL A 196 -19.81 -6.44 -10.86
N ALA A 197 -20.21 -7.07 -11.97
CA ALA A 197 -20.73 -8.43 -11.94
C ALA A 197 -19.71 -9.41 -11.31
N SER A 198 -20.20 -10.39 -10.53
CA SER A 198 -19.36 -11.39 -9.84
C SER A 198 -18.41 -12.15 -10.78
N LYS A 199 -18.83 -12.37 -12.04
CA LYS A 199 -18.00 -12.98 -13.09
C LYS A 199 -16.77 -12.15 -13.51
N TYR A 200 -16.73 -10.87 -13.16
CA TYR A 200 -15.65 -9.94 -13.52
C TYR A 200 -14.77 -9.54 -12.33
N LEU A 201 -14.96 -10.16 -11.15
CA LEU A 201 -14.23 -9.76 -9.93
C LEU A 201 -12.71 -9.80 -10.11
N GLY A 202 -12.16 -10.89 -10.66
CA GLY A 202 -10.71 -11.01 -10.90
C GLY A 202 -10.18 -9.93 -11.82
N SER A 203 -10.88 -9.66 -12.93
CA SER A 203 -10.49 -8.63 -13.90
C SER A 203 -10.65 -7.21 -13.34
N ALA A 204 -11.74 -6.92 -12.61
CA ALA A 204 -11.97 -5.63 -11.97
C ALA A 204 -10.89 -5.32 -10.92
N THR A 205 -10.51 -6.31 -10.11
CA THR A 205 -9.38 -6.17 -9.18
C THR A 205 -8.05 -5.98 -9.94
N GLY A 206 -7.81 -6.69 -11.04
CA GLY A 206 -6.63 -6.48 -11.88
C GLY A 206 -6.52 -5.05 -12.44
N VAL A 207 -7.64 -4.50 -12.91
CA VAL A 207 -7.73 -3.10 -13.35
C VAL A 207 -7.45 -2.13 -12.20
N PHE A 208 -8.02 -2.40 -11.02
CA PHE A 208 -7.76 -1.61 -9.84
C PHE A 208 -6.27 -1.52 -9.53
N PHE A 209 -5.57 -2.66 -9.49
CA PHE A 209 -4.13 -2.68 -9.25
C PHE A 209 -3.35 -1.97 -10.35
N CYS A 210 -3.71 -2.17 -11.63
CA CYS A 210 -3.07 -1.48 -12.74
C CYS A 210 -3.13 0.06 -12.58
N VAL A 211 -4.31 0.60 -12.27
CA VAL A 211 -4.48 2.04 -12.04
C VAL A 211 -3.78 2.49 -10.75
N ALA A 212 -3.87 1.68 -9.70
CA ALA A 212 -3.29 2.02 -8.41
C ALA A 212 -1.75 2.07 -8.46
N GLU A 213 -1.10 1.15 -9.18
CA GLU A 213 0.35 1.10 -9.33
C GLU A 213 0.93 2.31 -10.07
N VAL A 214 0.16 2.99 -10.92
CA VAL A 214 0.56 4.30 -11.47
C VAL A 214 0.80 5.29 -10.33
N GLY A 215 -0.07 5.30 -9.33
CA GLY A 215 0.14 6.07 -8.10
C GLY A 215 1.33 5.57 -7.29
N GLY A 216 1.51 4.24 -7.22
CA GLY A 216 2.66 3.60 -6.56
C GLY A 216 4.02 4.04 -7.12
N PHE A 217 4.09 4.26 -8.43
CA PHE A 217 5.26 4.83 -9.10
C PHE A 217 5.37 6.35 -8.88
N LEU A 218 4.28 7.09 -9.10
CA LEU A 218 4.28 8.56 -9.04
C LEU A 218 4.52 9.10 -7.63
N GLY A 219 4.04 8.43 -6.59
CA GLY A 219 4.18 8.85 -5.19
C GLY A 219 5.65 9.09 -4.80
N PRO A 220 6.52 8.06 -4.83
CA PRO A 220 7.94 8.20 -4.56
C PRO A 220 8.64 9.20 -5.48
N PHE A 221 8.29 9.22 -6.76
CA PHE A 221 8.89 10.12 -7.75
C PHE A 221 8.61 11.59 -7.39
N VAL A 222 7.36 11.95 -7.13
CA VAL A 222 6.97 13.32 -6.77
C VAL A 222 7.57 13.72 -5.42
N VAL A 223 7.61 12.81 -4.43
CA VAL A 223 8.29 13.08 -3.16
C VAL A 223 9.77 13.39 -3.38
N GLY A 224 10.48 12.57 -4.16
CA GLY A 224 11.89 12.80 -4.49
C GLY A 224 12.11 14.14 -5.18
N TYR A 225 11.33 14.43 -6.22
CA TYR A 225 11.38 15.71 -6.93
C TYR A 225 11.15 16.91 -6.01
N LEU A 226 10.17 16.83 -5.10
CA LEU A 226 9.90 17.89 -4.12
C LEU A 226 11.03 18.05 -3.10
N VAL A 227 11.71 16.96 -2.73
CA VAL A 227 12.89 17.01 -1.86
C VAL A 227 14.07 17.65 -2.58
N ASP A 228 14.30 17.33 -3.86
CA ASP A 228 15.37 17.92 -4.66
C ASP A 228 15.19 19.43 -4.85
N VAL A 229 13.94 19.89 -5.04
CA VAL A 229 13.62 21.31 -5.22
C VAL A 229 13.68 22.11 -3.92
N PHE A 230 13.12 21.56 -2.83
CA PHE A 230 12.96 22.32 -1.58
C PHE A 230 14.00 21.98 -0.50
N GLY A 231 14.81 20.94 -0.69
CA GLY A 231 15.83 20.49 0.26
C GLY A 231 15.29 19.89 1.56
N THR A 232 14.00 19.55 1.62
CA THR A 232 13.35 19.05 2.84
C THR A 232 12.30 17.99 2.56
N PHE A 233 12.17 17.00 3.45
CA PHE A 233 11.10 16.01 3.41
C PHE A 233 9.72 16.58 3.75
N ALA A 234 9.63 17.78 4.34
CA ALA A 234 8.36 18.42 4.67
C ALA A 234 7.48 18.64 3.43
N SER A 235 8.06 18.99 2.28
CA SER A 235 7.34 19.18 1.03
C SER A 235 6.71 17.86 0.54
N GLY A 236 7.47 16.76 0.58
CA GLY A 236 6.98 15.42 0.28
C GLY A 236 5.88 14.97 1.25
N GLY A 237 6.05 15.21 2.55
CA GLY A 237 5.04 14.91 3.57
C GLY A 237 3.72 15.67 3.36
N LEU A 238 3.80 16.96 3.02
CA LEU A 238 2.62 17.79 2.68
C LEU A 238 1.91 17.28 1.43
N PHE A 239 2.67 16.90 0.40
CA PHE A 239 2.10 16.29 -0.81
C PHE A 239 1.32 15.00 -0.48
N LEU A 240 1.92 14.06 0.26
CA LEU A 240 1.24 12.81 0.64
C LEU A 240 0.03 13.04 1.55
N CYS A 241 0.10 14.03 2.45
CA CYS A 241 -1.05 14.46 3.25
C CYS A 241 -2.17 15.01 2.38
N GLY A 242 -1.84 15.81 1.36
CA GLY A 242 -2.79 16.30 0.36
C GLY A 242 -3.50 15.18 -0.41
N LEU A 243 -2.80 14.07 -0.72
CA LEU A 243 -3.43 12.88 -1.30
C LEU A 243 -4.47 12.28 -0.35
N GLY A 244 -4.19 12.26 0.96
CA GLY A 244 -5.12 11.78 1.98
C GLY A 244 -6.39 12.64 2.06
N VAL A 245 -6.23 13.97 2.03
CA VAL A 245 -7.36 14.92 1.96
C VAL A 245 -8.18 14.72 0.69
N ALA A 246 -7.54 14.50 -0.46
CA ALA A 246 -8.23 14.23 -1.71
C ALA A 246 -9.03 12.93 -1.65
N ILE A 247 -8.49 11.85 -1.06
CA ILE A 247 -9.24 10.59 -0.84
C ILE A 247 -10.46 10.84 0.04
N PHE A 248 -10.33 11.61 1.13
CA PHE A 248 -11.46 11.95 1.98
C PHE A 248 -12.58 12.66 1.19
N GLY A 249 -12.23 13.64 0.36
CA GLY A 249 -13.18 14.31 -0.53
C GLY A 249 -13.85 13.36 -1.53
N LEU A 250 -13.10 12.45 -2.14
CA LEU A 250 -13.64 11.45 -3.06
C LEU A 250 -14.61 10.47 -2.39
N MET A 251 -14.30 10.05 -1.16
CA MET A 251 -15.17 9.15 -0.41
C MET A 251 -16.43 9.83 0.09
N PHE A 252 -16.35 11.12 0.42
CA PHE A 252 -17.54 11.92 0.71
C PHE A 252 -18.48 11.99 -0.51
N LEU A 253 -17.93 12.25 -1.71
CA LEU A 253 -18.71 12.26 -2.96
C LEU A 253 -19.32 10.91 -3.32
N LEU A 254 -18.67 9.81 -2.94
CA LEU A 254 -19.17 8.45 -3.13
C LEU A 254 -20.44 8.20 -2.30
N GLN A 255 -20.49 8.72 -1.07
CA GLN A 255 -21.64 8.51 -0.18
C GLN A 255 -22.85 9.36 -0.54
N THR A 256 -22.64 10.58 -1.06
CA THR A 256 -23.74 11.44 -1.52
C THR A 256 -24.48 10.88 -2.74
N THR A 257 -23.95 9.83 -3.39
CA THR A 257 -24.58 9.19 -4.54
C THR A 257 -25.27 7.86 -4.21
N SER A 258 -25.05 7.31 -3.01
CA SER A 258 -25.70 6.08 -2.53
C SER A 258 -26.98 6.32 -1.73
N ASN A 259 -27.28 7.58 -1.40
CA ASN A 259 -28.54 8.03 -0.76
C ASN A 259 -29.43 8.69 -1.80
#